data_AF-A0A2V9KU04-F1
#
_entry.id   AF-A0A2V9KU04-F1
#
_cell.length_a   1.000
_cell.length_b   1.000
_cell.length_c   1.000
_cell.angle_alpha   90.00
_cell.angle_beta   90.00
_cell.angle_gamma   90.00
#
_symmetry.space_group_name_H-M   'P 1'
#
loop_
_entity.id
_entity.type
_entity.pdbx_description
1 polymer ?
#
loop_
_entity_poly.entity_id
_entity_poly.type
_entity_poly.pdbx_seq_one_letter_code
_entity_poly.pdbx_strand_id
1 'polypeptide(L)'
;MLERYKTLAVVGLSSKASRASHGVAAYMQARGYRIIPINPNETAVLGEKAYASLEEVPDPVEIVVIFRRPEHVPEVVESAI
;
A
#
# COMPACT_ATOMS: atom_id res chain seq x y z
N MET A 1 4.04 21.68 -3.97
CA MET A 1 3.82 21.27 -2.56
C MET A 1 3.29 19.84 -2.54
N LEU A 2 4.17 18.85 -2.67
CA LEU A 2 3.93 17.41 -2.42
C LEU A 2 5.08 16.79 -1.59
N GLU A 3 6.04 17.61 -1.14
CA GLU A 3 7.29 17.14 -0.50
C GLU A 3 7.10 16.61 0.93
N ARG A 4 5.90 16.71 1.51
CA ARG A 4 5.64 16.25 2.88
C ARG A 4 5.30 14.77 2.98
N TYR A 5 4.63 14.19 1.99
CA TYR A 5 4.07 12.85 2.09
C TYR A 5 5.02 11.84 1.44
N LYS A 6 5.91 11.24 2.24
CA LYS A 6 6.88 10.24 1.77
C LYS A 6 6.45 8.79 2.02
N THR A 7 5.27 8.57 2.59
CA THR A 7 4.76 7.24 2.95
C THR A 7 3.50 6.93 2.17
N LEU A 8 3.44 5.75 1.53
CA LEU A 8 2.29 5.27 0.77
C LEU A 8 1.81 3.95 1.35
N ALA A 9 0.54 3.87 1.78
CA ALA A 9 -0.09 2.58 2.02
C ALA A 9 -0.64 2.02 0.71
N VAL A 10 -0.26 0.80 0.36
CA VAL A 10 -0.64 0.18 -0.92
C VAL A 10 -1.53 -1.03 -0.65
N VAL A 11 -2.83 -0.85 -0.86
CA VAL A 11 -3.85 -1.88 -0.64
C VAL A 11 -3.90 -2.84 -1.81
N GLY A 12 -3.76 -4.13 -1.52
CA GLY A 12 -3.62 -5.19 -2.53
C GLY A 12 -2.20 -5.32 -3.08
N LEU A 13 -1.18 -4.80 -2.38
CA LEU A 13 0.21 -5.02 -2.74
C LEU A 13 0.57 -6.51 -2.60
N SER A 14 1.13 -7.10 -3.66
CA SER A 14 1.57 -8.50 -3.69
C SER A 14 3.06 -8.60 -3.96
N SER A 15 3.70 -9.65 -3.42
CA SER A 15 5.10 -10.01 -3.70
C SER A 15 5.33 -10.51 -5.13
N LYS A 16 4.25 -10.85 -5.86
CA LYS A 16 4.32 -11.35 -7.24
C LYS A 16 4.69 -10.24 -8.21
N ALA A 17 5.87 -10.36 -8.84
CA ALA A 17 6.38 -9.39 -9.82
C ALA A 17 5.46 -9.15 -11.04
N SER A 18 4.60 -10.11 -11.39
CA SER A 18 3.62 -9.96 -12.47
C SER A 18 2.41 -9.08 -12.12
N ARG A 19 2.24 -8.72 -10.84
CA ARG A 19 1.14 -7.85 -10.40
C ARG A 19 1.52 -6.39 -10.59
N ALA A 20 0.61 -5.60 -11.16
CA ALA A 20 0.81 -4.16 -11.34
C ALA A 20 1.14 -3.45 -10.01
N SER A 21 0.51 -3.87 -8.90
CA SER A 21 0.80 -3.32 -7.56
C SER A 21 2.27 -3.45 -7.18
N HIS A 22 2.91 -4.57 -7.51
CA HIS A 22 4.34 -4.80 -7.24
C HIS A 22 5.21 -3.82 -8.03
N GLY A 23 4.98 -3.71 -9.34
CA GLY A 23 5.77 -2.84 -10.22
C GLY A 23 5.66 -1.37 -9.82
N VAL A 24 4.45 -0.89 -9.55
CA VAL A 24 4.23 0.50 -9.11
C VAL A 24 4.87 0.75 -7.74
N ALA A 25 4.66 -0.14 -6.76
CA ALA A 25 5.25 0.02 -5.44
C ALA A 25 6.79 0.03 -5.47
N ALA A 26 7.41 -0.88 -6.24
CA ALA A 26 8.87 -0.93 -6.40
C ALA A 26 9.42 0.34 -7.04
N TYR A 27 8.72 0.87 -8.07
CA TYR A 27 9.09 2.13 -8.69
C TYR A 27 9.02 3.32 -7.71
N MET A 28 7.95 3.40 -6.91
CA MET A 28 7.81 4.45 -5.90
C MET A 28 8.86 4.31 -4.79
N GLN A 29 9.17 3.08 -4.34
CA GLN A 29 10.25 2.82 -3.38
C GLN A 29 11.60 3.30 -3.92
N ALA A 30 11.91 3.02 -5.19
CA ALA A 30 13.13 3.50 -5.85
C ALA A 30 13.19 5.04 -5.98
N ARG A 31 12.05 5.72 -5.91
CA ARG A 31 11.93 7.19 -5.88
C ARG A 31 12.05 7.77 -4.46
N GLY A 32 12.26 6.93 -3.44
CA GLY A 32 12.47 7.35 -2.05
C GLY A 32 11.20 7.42 -1.21
N TYR A 33 10.09 6.84 -1.67
CA TYR A 33 8.89 6.66 -0.85
C TYR A 33 9.03 5.42 0.05
N ARG A 34 8.60 5.54 1.31
CA ARG A 34 8.33 4.38 2.18
C ARG A 34 7.02 3.73 1.74
N ILE A 35 7.01 2.42 1.59
CA ILE A 35 5.83 1.66 1.18
C ILE A 35 5.31 0.87 2.39
N ILE A 36 4.01 0.94 2.66
CA ILE A 36 3.32 0.11 3.66
C ILE A 36 2.41 -0.86 2.90
N PRO A 37 2.80 -2.13 2.74
CA PRO A 37 1.96 -3.14 2.11
C PRO A 37 0.74 -3.48 2.94
N ILE A 38 -0.47 -3.39 2.35
CA ILE A 38 -1.71 -3.84 2.97
C ILE A 38 -2.26 -5.00 2.17
N ASN A 39 -2.07 -6.22 2.67
CA ASN A 39 -2.57 -7.46 2.07
C ASN A 39 -2.55 -8.59 3.10
N PRO A 40 -3.71 -9.15 3.50
CA PRO A 40 -3.79 -10.20 4.51
C PRO A 40 -3.14 -11.53 4.08
N ASN A 41 -2.79 -11.69 2.80
CA ASN A 41 -2.17 -12.90 2.26
C ASN A 41 -0.64 -12.80 2.16
N GLU A 42 -0.04 -11.69 2.56
CA GLU A 42 1.42 -11.47 2.49
C GLU A 42 1.93 -11.14 3.90
N THR A 43 3.15 -11.55 4.21
CA THR A 43 3.81 -11.18 5.49
C THR A 43 4.83 -10.05 5.30
N ALA A 44 5.44 -9.97 4.12
CA ALA A 44 6.33 -8.90 3.71
C ALA A 44 6.35 -8.76 2.19
N VAL A 45 6.51 -7.53 1.70
CA VAL A 45 6.65 -7.23 0.26
C VAL A 45 7.68 -6.12 0.09
N LEU A 46 8.63 -6.29 -0.84
CA LEU A 46 9.70 -5.31 -1.13
C LEU A 46 10.54 -4.93 0.11
N GLY A 47 10.75 -5.90 1.02
CA GLY A 47 11.51 -5.70 2.26
C GLY A 47 10.72 -5.00 3.38
N GLU A 48 9.48 -4.59 3.13
CA GLU A 48 8.60 -3.95 4.10
C GLU A 48 7.64 -4.97 4.72
N LYS A 49 7.32 -4.82 6.00
CA LYS A 49 6.33 -5.65 6.70
C LYS A 49 4.93 -5.38 6.11
N ALA A 50 4.21 -6.44 5.77
CA ALA A 50 2.82 -6.34 5.34
C ALA A 50 1.85 -6.40 6.54
N TYR A 51 0.75 -5.67 6.41
CA TYR A 51 -0.36 -5.63 7.36
C TYR A 51 -1.62 -6.21 6.71
N ALA A 52 -2.52 -6.78 7.51
CA ALA A 52 -3.74 -7.38 6.97
C ALA A 52 -4.75 -6.32 6.52
N SER A 53 -4.78 -5.18 7.21
CA SER A 53 -5.67 -4.05 6.93
C SER A 53 -5.01 -2.71 7.30
N LEU A 54 -5.66 -1.59 6.97
CA LEU A 54 -5.15 -0.25 7.26
C LEU A 54 -5.14 0.06 8.76
N GLU A 55 -6.10 -0.49 9.50
CA GLU A 55 -6.29 -0.29 10.94
C GLU A 55 -5.16 -0.90 11.78
N GLU A 56 -4.43 -1.87 11.22
CA GLU A 56 -3.28 -2.49 11.88
C GLU A 56 -1.98 -1.70 11.70
N VAL A 57 -1.99 -0.64 10.88
CA VAL A 57 -0.81 0.20 10.65
C VAL A 57 -0.63 1.13 11.85
N PRO A 58 0.53 1.09 12.56
CA PRO A 58 0.75 1.89 13.76
C PRO A 58 1.03 3.38 13.46
N ASP A 59 1.43 3.68 12.23
CA ASP A 59 1.78 5.02 11.77
C ASP A 59 0.59 5.66 11.02
N PRO A 60 0.38 6.98 11.09
CA PRO A 60 -0.64 7.65 10.31
C PRO A 60 -0.37 7.49 8.80
N VAL A 61 -1.43 7.15 8.05
CA VAL A 61 -1.39 6.96 6.60
C VAL A 61 -2.05 8.15 5.92
N GLU A 62 -1.27 8.88 5.13
CA GLU A 62 -1.74 10.12 4.48
C GLU A 62 -2.07 9.92 2.99
N ILE A 63 -1.55 8.86 2.37
CA ILE A 63 -1.83 8.49 0.98
C ILE A 63 -2.10 6.99 0.90
N VAL A 64 -3.28 6.63 0.37
CA VAL A 64 -3.68 5.25 0.09
C VAL A 64 -3.75 5.02 -1.42
N VAL A 65 -3.04 3.99 -1.90
CA VAL A 65 -3.08 3.55 -3.31
C VAL A 65 -3.75 2.18 -3.36
N ILE A 66 -4.86 2.08 -4.10
CA ILE A 66 -5.72 0.89 -4.09
C ILE A 66 -5.56 0.12 -5.40
N PHE A 67 -5.05 -1.11 -5.32
CA PHE A 67 -5.00 -2.08 -6.42
C PHE A 67 -6.02 -3.19 -6.19
N ARG A 68 -7.30 -2.82 -6.13
CA ARG A 68 -8.43 -3.74 -6.00
C ARG A 68 -9.40 -3.54 -7.15
N ARG A 69 -10.25 -4.54 -7.38
CA ARG A 69 -11.38 -4.40 -8.30
C ARG A 69 -12.29 -3.26 -7.82
N PRO A 70 -12.89 -2.46 -8.73
CA PRO A 70 -13.71 -1.30 -8.37
C PRO A 70 -14.79 -1.60 -7.32
N GLU A 71 -15.41 -2.78 -7.40
CA GLU A 71 -16.47 -3.20 -6.48
C GLU A 71 -16.04 -3.26 -5.00
N HIS A 72 -14.73 -3.40 -4.70
CA HIS A 72 -14.20 -3.44 -3.34
C HIS A 72 -13.58 -2.11 -2.89
N VAL A 73 -13.64 -1.07 -3.72
CA VAL A 73 -13.07 0.25 -3.38
C VAL A 73 -13.84 0.93 -2.24
N PRO A 74 -15.19 0.89 -2.15
CA PRO A 74 -15.91 1.57 -1.06
C PRO A 74 -15.47 1.15 0.34
N GLU A 75 -15.31 -0.15 0.59
CA GLU A 75 -14.85 -0.68 1.88
C GLU A 75 -13.45 -0.16 2.24
N VAL A 76 -12.54 -0.06 1.27
CA VAL A 76 -11.18 0.44 1.50
C VAL A 76 -11.16 1.94 1.76
N VAL A 77 -12.08 2.70 1.15
CA VAL A 77 -12.21 4.14 1.37
C VAL A 77 -12.76 4.44 2.76
N GLU A 78 -13.72 3.65 3.26
CA GLU A 78 -14.23 3.78 4.63
C GLU A 78 -13.12 3.57 5.68
N SER A 79 -12.23 2.59 5.46
CA SER A 79 -11.06 2.35 6.32
C SER A 79 -9.98 3.45 6.26
N ALA A 80 -10.07 4.40 5.34
CA ALA A 80 -9.07 5.45 5.11
C ALA A 80 -9.46 6.84 5.64
N ILE A 81 -10.64 6.96 6.29
CA ILE A 81 -11.20 8.20 6.86
C ILE A 81 -11.11 8.14 8.39
#